data_AF-A0A933XN65-F1
#
_entry.id   AF-A0A933XN65-F1
#
_cell.length_a   1.000
_cell.length_b   1.000
_cell.length_c   1.000
_cell.angle_alpha   90.00
_cell.angle_beta   90.00
_cell.angle_gamma   90.00
#
_symmetry.space_group_name_H-M   'P 1'
#
loop_
_entity.id
_entity.type
_entity.pdbx_description
1 polymer ?
#
loop_
_entity_poly.entity_id
_entity_poly.type
_entity_poly.pdbx_seq_one_letter_code
_entity_poly.pdbx_strand_id
1 'polypeptide(L)'
;MSEVALLQIIGLCVIGTGVSILLFVKARFVRVVGFVMIVLGLFSMTALGVPQMASLPPAEEKFDVANIKTASDMAAIGQKIFFSKGQCALCHSIGPSESARCPDLKGIGAKLSREFIFESLTQPQAYIYLDYRHEGPPKEYPARMPYINKNPIGLSKNEILSVIAFLQQMSGEPITVSPEEITQTAQATAPVAIAHAQ
;
A
#
# COMPACT_ATOMS: atom_id res chain seq x y z
N MET A 1 -4.14 81.53 11.21
CA MET A 1 -4.97 80.66 12.06
C MET A 1 -4.39 80.71 13.47
N SER A 2 -5.21 80.68 14.53
CA SER A 2 -4.67 80.66 15.90
C SER A 2 -3.98 79.32 16.18
N GLU A 3 -2.97 79.32 17.05
CA GLU A 3 -2.26 78.10 17.46
C GLU A 3 -3.22 77.05 18.04
N VAL A 4 -4.26 77.50 18.74
CA VAL A 4 -5.33 76.65 19.27
C VAL A 4 -6.10 75.95 18.14
N ALA A 5 -6.45 76.67 17.07
CA ALA A 5 -7.15 76.07 15.92
C ALA A 5 -6.24 75.07 15.19
N LEU A 6 -4.93 75.33 15.10
CA LEU A 6 -3.97 74.40 14.52
C LEU A 6 -3.88 73.11 15.34
N LEU A 7 -3.80 73.20 16.67
CA LEU A 7 -3.77 72.04 17.57
C LEU A 7 -5.07 71.23 17.51
N GLN A 8 -6.22 71.88 17.39
CA GLN A 8 -7.51 71.21 17.22
C GLN A 8 -7.59 70.44 15.90
N ILE A 9 -7.11 71.03 14.79
CA ILE A 9 -7.06 70.35 13.49
C ILE A 9 -6.13 69.14 13.54
N ILE A 10 -4.94 69.28 14.12
CA ILE A 10 -4.00 68.16 14.29
C ILE A 10 -4.64 67.05 15.13
N GLY A 11 -5.30 67.39 16.25
CA GLY A 11 -6.01 66.43 17.08
C GLY A 11 -7.12 65.68 16.34
N LEU A 12 -7.93 66.39 15.56
CA LEU A 12 -8.98 65.78 14.73
C LEU A 12 -8.41 64.89 13.62
N CYS A 13 -7.31 65.30 12.99
CA CYS A 13 -6.62 64.48 12.00
C CYS A 13 -6.08 63.18 12.61
N VAL A 14 -5.40 63.25 13.76
CA VAL A 14 -4.86 62.06 14.45
C VAL A 14 -5.97 61.10 14.85
N ILE A 15 -7.07 61.61 15.44
CA ILE A 15 -8.23 60.80 15.81
C ILE A 15 -8.87 60.18 14.56
N GLY A 16 -9.08 60.97 13.50
CA GLY A 16 -9.64 60.51 12.23
C GLY A 16 -8.82 59.39 11.60
N THR A 17 -7.50 59.57 11.51
CA THR A 17 -6.59 58.53 10.99
C THR A 17 -6.63 57.27 11.86
N GLY A 18 -6.65 57.40 13.19
CA GLY A 18 -6.77 56.27 14.11
C GLY A 18 -8.07 55.47 13.90
N VAL A 19 -9.20 56.16 13.77
CA VAL A 19 -10.51 55.53 13.49
C VAL A 19 -10.51 54.84 12.13
N SER A 20 -9.98 55.47 11.08
CA SER A 20 -9.89 54.87 9.75
C SER A 20 -9.03 53.60 9.73
N ILE A 21 -7.90 53.59 10.45
CA ILE A 21 -7.05 52.41 10.58
C ILE A 21 -7.79 51.28 11.30
N LEU A 22 -8.48 51.57 12.41
CA LEU A 22 -9.25 50.57 13.16
C LEU A 22 -10.38 49.96 12.33
N LEU A 23 -11.09 50.78 11.54
CA LEU A 23 -12.13 50.30 10.62
C LEU A 23 -11.54 49.45 9.49
N PHE A 24 -10.38 49.83 8.94
CA PHE A 24 -9.67 49.04 7.95
C PHE A 24 -9.24 47.68 8.50
N VAL A 25 -8.65 47.65 9.70
CA VAL A 25 -8.24 46.41 10.37
C VAL A 25 -9.45 45.51 10.65
N LYS A 26 -10.56 46.06 11.17
CA LYS A 26 -11.80 45.29 11.38
C LYS A 26 -12.33 44.69 10.08
N ALA A 27 -12.37 45.46 8.99
CA ALA A 27 -12.83 44.97 7.70
C ALA A 27 -11.91 43.86 7.14
N ARG A 28 -10.59 43.98 7.32
CA ARG A 28 -9.63 42.95 6.90
C ARG A 28 -9.74 41.68 7.74
N PHE A 29 -9.92 41.81 9.06
CA PHE A 29 -10.10 40.67 9.95
C PHE A 29 -11.30 39.81 9.54
N VAL A 30 -12.46 40.42 9.29
CA VAL A 30 -13.66 39.68 8.85
C VAL A 30 -13.43 38.97 7.51
N ARG A 31 -12.73 39.61 6.56
CA ARG A 31 -12.39 38.97 5.27
C ARG A 31 -11.46 37.78 5.44
N VAL A 32 -10.45 37.89 6.29
CA VAL A 32 -9.51 36.79 6.57
C VAL A 32 -10.22 35.63 7.26
N VAL A 33 -11.03 35.90 8.28
CA VAL A 33 -11.83 34.86 8.96
C VAL A 33 -12.77 34.18 7.98
N GLY A 34 -13.48 34.95 7.14
CA GLY A 34 -14.36 34.38 6.10
C GLY A 34 -13.61 33.49 5.11
N PHE A 35 -12.44 33.93 4.62
CA PHE A 35 -11.61 33.13 3.71
C PHE A 35 -11.14 31.82 4.37
N VAL A 36 -10.66 31.87 5.61
CA VAL A 36 -10.21 30.68 6.34
C VAL A 36 -11.36 29.70 6.54
N MET A 37 -12.55 30.17 6.92
CA MET A 37 -13.73 29.31 7.08
C MET A 37 -14.15 28.65 5.77
N ILE A 38 -14.07 29.37 4.63
CA ILE A 38 -14.36 28.79 3.31
C ILE A 38 -13.35 27.69 2.96
N VAL A 39 -12.05 27.95 3.15
CA VAL A 39 -10.99 26.96 2.85
C VAL A 39 -11.14 25.71 3.73
N LEU A 40 -11.35 25.89 5.04
CA LEU A 40 -11.55 24.77 5.98
C LEU A 40 -12.85 24.02 5.70
N GLY A 41 -13.91 24.72 5.29
CA GLY A 41 -15.19 24.14 4.88
C GLY A 41 -15.06 23.28 3.63
N LEU A 42 -14.41 23.80 2.58
CA LEU A 42 -14.13 23.06 1.35
C LEU A 42 -13.26 21.83 1.62
N PHE A 43 -12.18 21.99 2.41
CA PHE A 43 -11.33 20.89 2.80
C PHE A 43 -12.13 19.79 3.53
N SER A 44 -12.92 20.17 4.54
CA SER A 44 -13.79 19.24 5.26
C SER A 44 -14.76 18.54 4.31
N MET A 45 -15.41 19.27 3.41
CA MET A 45 -16.34 18.70 2.43
C MET A 45 -15.66 17.66 1.53
N THR A 46 -14.45 17.94 1.05
CA THR A 46 -13.67 16.96 0.27
C THR A 46 -13.25 15.75 1.11
N ALA A 47 -12.85 15.95 2.37
CA ALA A 47 -12.44 14.88 3.27
C ALA A 47 -13.60 13.96 3.67
N LEU A 48 -14.81 14.50 3.82
CA LEU A 48 -16.05 13.74 4.04
C LEU A 48 -16.53 13.00 2.79
N GLY A 49 -16.17 13.49 1.59
CA GLY A 49 -16.45 12.82 0.32
C GLY A 49 -15.56 11.61 0.05
N VAL A 50 -14.41 11.51 0.72
CA VAL A 50 -13.56 10.32 0.67
C VAL A 50 -14.15 9.28 1.62
N PRO A 51 -14.54 8.08 1.13
CA PRO A 51 -14.99 7.00 1.99
C PRO A 51 -13.97 6.74 3.11
N GLN A 52 -14.38 6.98 4.35
CA GLN A 52 -13.56 6.76 5.55
C GLN A 52 -13.49 5.24 5.78
N MET A 53 -12.64 4.56 5.00
CA MET A 53 -12.33 3.15 5.20
C MET A 53 -11.56 3.05 6.52
N ALA A 54 -12.23 2.62 7.60
CA ALA A 54 -11.53 2.23 8.81
C ALA A 54 -10.45 1.23 8.41
N SER A 55 -9.20 1.49 8.76
CA SER A 55 -8.08 0.55 8.57
C SER A 55 -8.19 -0.62 9.54
N LEU A 56 -9.40 -1.19 9.65
CA LEU A 56 -9.60 -2.51 10.21
C LEU A 56 -8.60 -3.40 9.46
N PRO A 57 -7.74 -4.15 10.17
CA PRO A 57 -6.89 -5.13 9.51
C PRO A 57 -7.81 -5.96 8.60
N PRO A 58 -7.45 -6.14 7.32
CA PRO A 58 -8.31 -6.86 6.38
C PRO A 58 -8.74 -8.14 7.07
N ALA A 59 -10.06 -8.36 7.14
CA ALA A 59 -10.61 -9.56 7.77
C ALA A 59 -9.78 -10.73 7.25
N GLU A 60 -9.10 -11.43 8.15
CA GLU A 60 -8.26 -12.57 7.77
C GLU A 60 -9.19 -13.56 7.08
N GLU A 61 -9.20 -13.51 5.75
CA GLU A 61 -9.90 -14.50 4.97
C GLU A 61 -9.17 -15.80 5.23
N LYS A 62 -9.77 -16.62 6.10
CA LYS A 62 -9.24 -17.91 6.43
C LYS A 62 -9.13 -18.69 5.13
N PHE A 63 -7.92 -19.13 4.86
CA PHE A 63 -7.62 -20.01 3.75
C PHE A 63 -8.36 -21.33 3.98
N ASP A 64 -9.58 -21.46 3.44
CA ASP A 64 -10.42 -22.65 3.59
C ASP A 64 -9.94 -23.75 2.64
N VAL A 65 -8.91 -24.48 3.10
CA VAL A 65 -8.31 -25.64 2.41
C VAL A 65 -9.35 -26.68 1.99
N ALA A 66 -10.47 -26.77 2.69
CA ALA A 66 -11.54 -27.76 2.47
C ALA A 66 -12.24 -27.65 1.10
N ASN A 67 -12.15 -26.51 0.42
CA ASN A 67 -12.79 -26.30 -0.88
C ASN A 67 -11.85 -26.49 -2.08
N ILE A 68 -10.56 -26.79 -1.84
CA ILE A 68 -9.56 -26.94 -2.90
C ILE A 68 -9.63 -28.37 -3.44
N LYS A 69 -10.29 -28.55 -4.59
CA LYS A 69 -10.46 -29.87 -5.22
C LYS A 69 -9.50 -30.09 -6.37
N THR A 70 -9.06 -29.01 -7.02
CA THR A 70 -8.20 -29.07 -8.20
C THR A 70 -6.98 -28.16 -8.07
N ALA A 71 -5.95 -28.42 -8.87
CA ALA A 71 -4.79 -27.54 -8.99
C ALA A 71 -5.17 -26.15 -9.55
N SER A 72 -6.23 -26.06 -10.36
CA SER A 72 -6.73 -24.76 -10.84
C SER A 72 -7.41 -23.96 -9.73
N ASP A 73 -8.09 -24.60 -8.78
CA ASP A 73 -8.66 -23.92 -7.61
C ASP A 73 -7.54 -23.31 -6.76
N MET A 74 -6.42 -24.03 -6.65
CA MET A 74 -5.22 -23.56 -5.97
C MET A 74 -4.67 -22.28 -6.59
N ALA A 75 -4.57 -22.26 -7.91
CA ALA A 75 -4.07 -21.12 -8.64
C ALA A 75 -5.06 -19.94 -8.62
N ALA A 76 -6.37 -20.19 -8.60
CA ALA A 76 -7.37 -19.14 -8.38
C ALA A 76 -7.24 -18.48 -7.00
N ILE A 77 -6.97 -19.27 -5.95
CA ILE A 77 -6.66 -18.74 -4.61
C ILE A 77 -5.34 -17.97 -4.63
N GLY A 78 -4.31 -18.50 -5.30
CA GLY A 78 -3.03 -17.84 -5.49
C GLY A 78 -3.16 -16.48 -6.16
N GLN A 79 -4.03 -16.37 -7.17
CA GLN A 79 -4.35 -15.11 -7.83
C GLN A 79 -4.97 -14.13 -6.82
N LYS A 80 -5.93 -14.58 -6.01
CA LYS A 80 -6.52 -13.72 -4.97
C LYS A 80 -5.46 -13.23 -4.00
N ILE A 81 -4.57 -14.10 -3.52
CA ILE A 81 -3.49 -13.72 -2.60
C ILE A 81 -2.53 -12.73 -3.27
N PHE A 82 -2.17 -12.94 -4.53
CA PHE A 82 -1.27 -12.08 -5.30
C PHE A 82 -1.74 -10.61 -5.33
N PHE A 83 -3.06 -10.39 -5.51
CA PHE A 83 -3.68 -9.05 -5.55
C PHE A 83 -4.19 -8.54 -4.19
N SER A 84 -4.28 -9.39 -3.17
CA SER A 84 -4.73 -9.03 -1.82
C SER A 84 -3.60 -9.22 -0.82
N LYS A 85 -3.65 -10.20 0.09
CA LYS A 85 -2.72 -10.34 1.22
C LYS A 85 -1.24 -10.25 0.82
N GLY A 86 -0.84 -10.87 -0.30
CA GLY A 86 0.55 -10.87 -0.78
C GLY A 86 1.03 -9.53 -1.35
N GLN A 87 0.11 -8.64 -1.75
CA GLN A 87 0.41 -7.31 -2.32
C GLN A 87 1.49 -7.34 -3.43
N CYS A 88 1.62 -8.47 -4.14
CA CYS A 88 2.70 -8.71 -5.08
C CYS A 88 2.61 -7.72 -6.26
N ALA A 89 1.37 -7.44 -6.70
CA ALA A 89 1.05 -6.49 -7.77
C ALA A 89 1.44 -5.03 -7.47
N LEU A 90 1.69 -4.67 -6.21
CA LEU A 90 2.13 -3.32 -5.84
C LEU A 90 3.56 -3.03 -6.33
N CYS A 91 4.37 -4.08 -6.42
CA CYS A 91 5.79 -4.01 -6.75
C CYS A 91 6.09 -4.65 -8.11
N HIS A 92 5.48 -5.81 -8.39
CA HIS A 92 5.75 -6.59 -9.59
C HIS A 92 4.70 -6.36 -10.67
N SER A 93 5.18 -6.25 -11.91
CA SER A 93 4.34 -6.24 -13.10
C SER A 93 4.15 -7.66 -13.65
N ILE A 94 3.05 -7.86 -14.37
CA ILE A 94 2.80 -9.03 -15.21
C ILE A 94 2.80 -8.53 -16.65
N GLY A 95 3.99 -8.48 -17.25
CA GLY A 95 4.23 -7.92 -18.57
C GLY A 95 5.19 -6.73 -18.56
N PRO A 96 5.62 -6.28 -19.76
CA PRO A 96 6.62 -5.25 -19.88
C PRO A 96 6.13 -3.93 -19.28
N SER A 97 6.90 -3.42 -18.32
CA SER A 97 6.75 -2.09 -17.73
C SER A 97 8.02 -1.31 -18.02
N GLU A 98 7.87 -0.13 -18.63
CA GLU A 98 8.97 0.78 -18.98
C GLU A 98 9.73 1.26 -17.71
N SER A 99 9.06 1.31 -16.55
CA SER A 99 9.58 1.82 -15.29
C SER A 99 9.66 0.76 -14.18
N ALA A 100 9.93 -0.50 -14.54
CA ALA A 100 9.91 -1.59 -13.58
C ALA A 100 10.88 -1.36 -12.40
N ARG A 101 10.29 -1.12 -11.23
CA ARG A 101 10.97 -1.03 -9.92
C ARG A 101 11.46 -2.40 -9.44
N CYS A 102 10.85 -3.45 -9.94
CA CYS A 102 11.05 -4.85 -9.59
C CYS A 102 11.07 -5.72 -10.86
N PRO A 103 11.58 -6.97 -10.80
CA PRO A 103 11.53 -7.90 -11.92
C PRO A 103 10.10 -8.18 -12.44
N ASP A 104 9.96 -8.36 -13.75
CA ASP A 104 8.71 -8.80 -14.39
C ASP A 104 8.44 -10.29 -14.08
N LEU A 105 7.20 -10.61 -13.70
CA LEU A 105 6.77 -11.97 -13.38
C LEU A 105 6.14 -12.71 -14.56
N LYS A 106 6.04 -12.10 -15.74
CA LYS A 106 5.52 -12.77 -16.93
C LYS A 106 6.36 -14.00 -17.30
N GLY A 107 5.69 -15.15 -17.32
CA GLY A 107 6.31 -16.43 -17.67
C GLY A 107 7.25 -17.00 -16.61
N ILE A 108 7.28 -16.42 -15.39
CA ILE A 108 8.24 -16.83 -14.37
C ILE A 108 8.01 -18.26 -13.89
N GLY A 109 6.76 -18.72 -13.90
CA GLY A 109 6.38 -20.08 -13.51
C GLY A 109 6.85 -21.15 -14.49
N ALA A 110 7.23 -20.78 -15.72
CA ALA A 110 7.88 -21.68 -16.69
C ALA A 110 9.41 -21.56 -16.67
N LYS A 111 9.97 -20.44 -16.18
CA LYS A 111 11.41 -20.17 -16.17
C LYS A 111 12.12 -20.69 -14.92
N LEU A 112 11.42 -20.71 -13.78
CA LEU A 112 11.99 -21.02 -12.48
C LEU A 112 11.33 -22.27 -11.90
N SER A 113 12.10 -23.09 -11.18
CA SER A 113 11.55 -24.24 -10.45
C SER A 113 10.67 -23.79 -9.28
N ARG A 114 9.77 -24.67 -8.83
CA ARG A 114 8.89 -24.40 -7.68
C ARG A 114 9.71 -24.05 -6.44
N GLU A 115 10.82 -24.77 -6.21
CA GLU A 115 11.69 -24.61 -5.05
C GLU A 115 12.38 -23.24 -5.08
N PHE A 116 12.82 -22.81 -6.26
CA PHE A 116 13.49 -21.53 -6.43
C PHE A 116 12.54 -20.34 -6.27
N ILE A 117 11.29 -20.47 -6.74
CA ILE A 117 10.26 -19.45 -6.48
C ILE A 117 9.93 -19.42 -4.97
N PHE A 118 9.81 -20.58 -4.32
CA PHE A 118 9.57 -20.66 -2.87
C PHE A 118 10.71 -20.02 -2.07
N GLU A 119 11.96 -20.28 -2.44
CA GLU A 119 13.13 -19.63 -1.84
C GLU A 119 13.12 -18.12 -2.11
N SER A 120 12.80 -17.67 -3.32
CA SER A 120 12.71 -16.24 -3.64
C SER A 120 11.68 -15.51 -2.77
N LEU A 121 10.59 -16.17 -2.38
CA LEU A 121 9.56 -15.59 -1.50
C LEU A 121 9.96 -15.61 -0.02
N THR A 122 10.69 -16.63 0.43
CA THR A 122 11.03 -16.85 1.85
C THR A 122 12.43 -16.38 2.23
N GLN A 123 13.34 -16.26 1.28
CA GLN A 123 14.71 -15.78 1.37
C GLN A 123 15.09 -14.94 0.14
N PRO A 124 14.43 -13.78 -0.09
CA PRO A 124 14.64 -12.95 -1.28
C PRO A 124 16.07 -12.39 -1.45
N GLN A 125 16.94 -12.51 -0.44
CA GLN A 125 18.34 -12.09 -0.51
C GLN A 125 19.32 -13.24 -0.82
N ALA A 126 18.84 -14.49 -0.91
CA ALA A 126 19.68 -15.63 -1.26
C ALA A 126 20.16 -15.56 -2.72
N TYR A 127 19.34 -14.99 -3.61
CA TYR A 127 19.65 -14.75 -5.00
C TYR A 127 19.26 -13.33 -5.41
N ILE A 128 20.22 -12.56 -5.96
CA ILE A 128 20.00 -11.17 -6.37
C ILE A 128 19.66 -11.14 -7.87
N TYR A 129 18.46 -10.70 -8.20
CA TYR A 129 18.03 -10.48 -9.58
C TYR A 129 18.62 -9.17 -10.12
N LEU A 130 19.18 -9.25 -11.32
CA LEU A 130 19.70 -8.08 -12.04
C LEU A 130 18.74 -7.67 -13.17
N ASP A 131 18.72 -6.38 -13.45
CA ASP A 131 17.99 -5.75 -14.53
C ASP A 131 18.86 -5.67 -15.79
N TYR A 132 18.39 -6.34 -16.83
CA TYR A 132 19.03 -6.45 -18.14
C TYR A 132 18.35 -5.60 -19.22
N ARG A 133 17.35 -4.78 -18.86
CA ARG A 133 16.58 -3.98 -19.83
C ARG A 133 17.33 -2.75 -20.34
N HIS A 134 18.46 -2.42 -19.73
CA HIS A 134 19.26 -1.24 -20.05
C HIS A 134 20.51 -1.63 -20.84
N GLU A 135 20.98 -0.73 -21.70
CA GLU A 135 22.26 -0.92 -22.39
C GLU A 135 23.43 -0.86 -21.40
N GLY A 136 24.40 -1.76 -21.59
CA GLY A 136 25.60 -1.86 -20.75
C GLY A 136 25.54 -2.98 -19.71
N PRO A 137 26.36 -2.89 -18.63
CA PRO A 137 26.40 -3.92 -17.61
C PRO A 137 25.06 -3.99 -16.84
N PRO A 138 24.64 -5.18 -16.42
CA PRO A 138 23.39 -5.36 -15.69
C PRO A 138 23.43 -4.65 -14.34
N LYS A 139 22.30 -4.08 -13.92
CA LYS A 139 22.18 -3.29 -12.68
C LYS A 139 21.25 -3.99 -11.69
N GLU A 140 21.39 -3.70 -10.41
CA GLU A 140 20.41 -4.17 -9.42
C GLU A 140 19.09 -3.39 -9.55
N TYR A 141 17.98 -4.07 -9.26
CA TYR A 141 16.69 -3.39 -9.12
C TYR A 141 16.71 -2.45 -7.89
N PRO A 142 16.08 -1.26 -7.98
CA PRO A 142 16.10 -0.29 -6.89
C PRO A 142 15.31 -0.75 -5.65
N ALA A 143 14.37 -1.68 -5.81
CA ALA A 143 13.61 -2.25 -4.69
C ALA A 143 14.17 -3.58 -4.22
N ARG A 144 14.25 -3.73 -2.89
CA ARG A 144 14.57 -4.98 -2.21
C ARG A 144 13.27 -5.67 -1.81
N MET A 145 13.13 -6.93 -2.19
CA MET A 145 11.95 -7.73 -1.85
C MET A 145 11.96 -8.08 -0.34
N PRO A 146 10.86 -7.85 0.40
CA PRO A 146 10.75 -8.23 1.80
C PRO A 146 10.53 -9.74 1.95
N TYR A 147 10.85 -10.28 3.13
CA TYR A 147 10.51 -11.66 3.50
C TYR A 147 8.98 -11.83 3.54
N ILE A 148 8.42 -12.59 2.60
CA ILE A 148 6.96 -12.68 2.42
C ILE A 148 6.30 -13.51 3.52
N ASN A 149 7.03 -14.46 4.09
CA ASN A 149 6.58 -15.30 5.22
C ASN A 149 6.71 -14.61 6.59
N LYS A 150 7.11 -13.34 6.65
CA LYS A 150 7.25 -12.57 7.90
C LYS A 150 6.36 -11.33 7.86
N ASN A 151 6.12 -10.74 9.03
CA ASN A 151 5.39 -9.48 9.13
C ASN A 151 6.10 -8.38 8.31
N PRO A 152 5.35 -7.48 7.64
CA PRO A 152 3.90 -7.26 7.76
C PRO A 152 3.00 -8.12 6.84
N ILE A 153 3.55 -8.93 5.93
CA ILE A 153 2.74 -9.71 4.97
C ILE A 153 2.31 -11.06 5.56
N GLY A 154 3.26 -11.81 6.14
CA GLY A 154 2.98 -13.03 6.89
C GLY A 154 2.22 -14.10 6.11
N LEU A 155 2.63 -14.42 4.88
CA LEU A 155 2.05 -15.58 4.17
C LEU A 155 2.50 -16.89 4.82
N SER A 156 1.54 -17.78 5.03
CA SER A 156 1.78 -19.18 5.38
C SER A 156 2.39 -19.94 4.21
N LYS A 157 2.97 -21.12 4.50
CA LYS A 157 3.50 -22.02 3.48
C LYS A 157 2.44 -22.37 2.42
N ASN A 158 1.21 -22.63 2.84
CA ASN A 158 0.10 -23.00 1.96
C ASN A 158 -0.27 -21.84 1.02
N GLU A 159 -0.33 -20.61 1.54
CA GLU A 159 -0.59 -19.42 0.74
C GLU A 159 0.53 -19.16 -0.28
N ILE A 160 1.79 -19.37 0.10
CA ILE A 160 2.94 -19.27 -0.80
C ILE A 160 2.83 -20.31 -1.93
N LEU A 161 2.49 -21.56 -1.60
CA LEU A 161 2.29 -22.61 -2.60
C LEU A 161 1.14 -22.28 -3.56
N SER A 162 0.06 -21.66 -3.09
CA SER A 162 -1.01 -21.18 -3.96
C SER A 162 -0.54 -20.10 -4.92
N VAL A 163 0.25 -19.14 -4.45
CA VAL A 163 0.85 -18.10 -5.32
C VAL A 163 1.76 -18.73 -6.37
N ILE A 164 2.54 -19.75 -6.02
CA ILE A 164 3.38 -20.48 -6.99
C ILE A 164 2.51 -21.16 -8.04
N ALA A 165 1.42 -21.83 -7.63
CA ALA A 165 0.46 -22.45 -8.55
C ALA A 165 -0.13 -21.43 -9.53
N PHE A 166 -0.45 -20.22 -9.05
CA PHE A 166 -0.91 -19.11 -9.90
C PHE A 166 0.16 -18.69 -10.91
N LEU A 167 1.41 -18.51 -10.50
CA LEU A 167 2.51 -18.13 -11.39
C LEU A 167 2.77 -19.18 -12.48
N GLN A 168 2.64 -20.47 -12.14
CA GLN A 168 2.74 -21.59 -13.08
C GLN A 168 1.57 -21.57 -14.07
N GLN A 169 0.33 -21.46 -13.59
CA GLN A 169 -0.86 -21.41 -14.44
C GLN A 169 -0.81 -20.23 -15.42
N MET A 170 -0.41 -19.05 -14.94
CA MET A 170 -0.24 -17.86 -15.77
C MET A 170 0.86 -18.02 -16.84
N SER A 171 1.85 -18.88 -16.58
CA SER A 171 2.95 -19.16 -17.51
C SER A 171 2.62 -20.28 -18.51
N GLY A 172 1.45 -20.91 -18.39
CA GLY A 172 1.04 -22.04 -19.24
C GLY A 172 1.71 -23.37 -18.90
N GLU A 173 2.36 -23.48 -17.74
CA GLU A 173 3.07 -24.68 -17.28
C GLU A 173 2.14 -25.55 -16.39
N PRO A 174 2.27 -26.89 -16.40
CA PRO A 174 1.61 -27.75 -15.41
C PRO A 174 1.88 -27.28 -13.98
N ILE A 175 0.80 -27.16 -13.21
CA ILE A 175 0.86 -26.79 -11.80
C ILE A 175 1.50 -27.95 -11.02
N THR A 176 2.64 -27.69 -10.38
CA THR A 176 3.40 -28.71 -9.63
C THR A 176 2.92 -28.87 -8.18
N VAL A 177 2.00 -28.02 -7.73
CA VAL A 177 1.46 -28.02 -6.36
C VAL A 177 0.17 -28.85 -6.33
N SER A 178 0.14 -29.91 -5.53
CA SER A 178 -1.05 -30.74 -5.37
C SER A 178 -1.92 -30.26 -4.18
N PRO A 179 -3.27 -30.36 -4.27
CA PRO A 179 -4.16 -30.09 -3.14
C PRO A 179 -3.90 -30.97 -1.90
N GLU A 180 -3.33 -32.16 -2.12
CA GLU A 180 -2.97 -33.13 -1.07
C GLU A 180 -1.83 -32.63 -0.17
N GLU A 181 -0.81 -31.96 -0.75
CA GLU A 181 0.32 -31.37 -0.01
C GLU A 181 -0.15 -30.28 0.98
N ILE A 182 -1.22 -29.57 0.62
CA ILE A 182 -1.78 -28.47 1.42
C ILE A 182 -2.64 -29.02 2.55
N THR A 183 -3.41 -30.08 2.29
CA THR A 183 -4.29 -30.73 3.28
C THR A 183 -3.47 -31.43 4.37
N GLN A 184 -2.36 -32.10 4.01
CA GLN A 184 -1.46 -32.73 4.98
C GLN A 184 -0.73 -31.71 5.85
N THR A 185 -0.33 -30.57 5.28
CA THR A 185 0.31 -29.49 6.05
C THR A 185 -0.68 -28.81 6.99
N ALA A 186 -1.95 -28.64 6.57
CA ALA A 186 -3.02 -28.07 7.41
C ALA A 186 -3.35 -28.95 8.64
N GLN A 187 -3.30 -30.28 8.49
CA GLN A 187 -3.48 -31.23 9.59
C GLN A 187 -2.28 -31.24 10.55
N ALA A 188 -1.06 -31.01 10.06
CA ALA A 188 0.14 -30.92 10.89
C ALA A 188 0.24 -29.61 11.71
N THR A 189 -0.48 -28.56 11.31
CA THR A 189 -0.56 -27.26 12.02
C THR A 189 -1.79 -27.09 12.90
N ALA A 190 -2.57 -28.15 13.15
CA ALA A 190 -3.62 -28.11 14.16
C ALA A 190 -3.04 -27.62 15.50
N PRO A 191 -3.71 -26.70 16.21
CA PRO A 191 -3.12 -26.07 17.38
C PRO A 191 -2.86 -27.14 18.45
N VAL A 192 -1.59 -27.33 18.80
CA VAL A 192 -1.24 -27.94 20.09
C VAL A 192 -1.88 -27.04 21.14
N ALA A 193 -2.90 -27.56 21.81
CA ALA A 193 -3.58 -26.86 22.89
C ALA A 193 -2.51 -26.37 23.88
N ILE A 194 -2.39 -25.04 24.03
CA ILE A 194 -1.54 -24.44 25.03
C ILE A 194 -2.22 -24.72 26.38
N ALA A 195 -1.86 -25.86 26.98
CA ALA A 195 -2.17 -26.15 28.36
C ALA A 195 -1.59 -25.00 29.19
N HIS A 196 -2.48 -24.19 29.76
CA HIS A 196 -2.11 -23.15 30.71
C HIS A 196 -1.50 -23.85 31.93
N ALA A 197 -0.18 -23.70 32.12
CA ALA A 197 0.49 -24.06 33.36
C ALA A 197 0.29 -22.92 34.36
N GLN A 198 -0.12 -23.32 35.56
CA GLN A 198 -0.44 -22.49 36.73
C GLN A 198 0.78 -21.72 37.26
#